data_AF-A0A382HRM1-F1
#
_entry.id   AF-A0A382HRM1-F1
#
_cell.length_a   1.000
_cell.length_b   1.000
_cell.length_c   1.000
_cell.angle_alpha   90.00
_cell.angle_beta   90.00
_cell.angle_gamma   90.00
#
_symmetry.space_group_name_H-M   'P 1'
#
loop_
_entity.id
_entity.type
_entity.pdbx_description
1 polymer ?
#
loop_
_entity_poly.entity_id
_entity_poly.type
_entity_poly.pdbx_seq_one_letter_code
_entity_poly.pdbx_strand_id
1 'polypeptide(L)'
;MHLFMHNGIFTRQLPTLPRKGSRMVCSIALFSISLLFSASSLGSELVILMSWDGMRHDYVDKAEYSALKRMEVEGIRTKLIPTNPSNTFPGHVTLATGAAPAVHGVMDNTMFDLEKGAFSYGSDA
;
A
#
# COMPACT_ATOMS: atom_id res chain seq x y z
N MET A 1 13.39 34.27 -54.68
CA MET A 1 12.79 34.88 -55.88
C MET A 1 13.24 34.03 -57.06
N HIS A 2 12.45 33.11 -57.60
CA HIS A 2 11.23 33.34 -58.37
C HIS A 2 10.05 32.47 -57.91
N LEU A 3 8.85 33.04 -58.00
CA LEU A 3 7.57 32.62 -57.42
C LEU A 3 6.60 32.30 -58.59
N PHE A 4 5.82 31.22 -58.50
CA PHE A 4 4.67 30.97 -59.39
C PHE A 4 3.38 30.80 -58.55
N MET A 5 2.29 31.44 -58.97
CA MET A 5 1.00 31.57 -58.27
C MET A 5 -0.13 30.83 -59.00
N HIS A 6 -1.00 30.14 -58.25
CA HIS A 6 -2.41 29.92 -58.61
C HIS A 6 -3.27 29.76 -57.34
N ASN A 7 -4.30 30.60 -57.18
CA ASN A 7 -5.43 30.52 -56.23
C ASN A 7 -5.19 30.55 -54.70
N GLY A 8 -4.28 31.41 -54.22
CA GLY A 8 -4.57 32.23 -53.02
C GLY A 8 -4.56 31.59 -51.62
N ILE A 9 -4.10 30.34 -51.44
CA ILE A 9 -3.75 29.80 -50.12
C ILE A 9 -2.27 29.45 -50.11
N PHE A 10 -1.49 30.18 -49.30
CA PHE A 10 -0.04 30.06 -49.18
C PHE A 10 0.33 28.76 -48.44
N THR A 11 0.36 27.63 -49.14
CA THR A 11 0.88 26.39 -48.55
C THR A 11 2.40 26.46 -48.53
N ARG A 12 3.00 26.77 -47.37
CA ARG A 12 4.44 26.54 -47.13
C ARG A 12 4.72 25.05 -47.33
N GLN A 13 5.42 24.69 -48.39
CA GLN A 13 6.08 23.38 -48.46
C GLN A 13 7.14 23.33 -47.35
N LEU A 14 6.80 22.63 -46.26
CA LEU A 14 7.77 22.26 -45.22
C LEU A 14 8.81 21.32 -45.84
N PRO A 15 10.11 21.50 -45.52
CA PRO A 15 11.17 20.64 -46.05
C PRO A 15 10.87 19.19 -45.68
N THR A 16 10.85 18.32 -46.68
CA THR A 16 10.63 16.89 -46.51
C THR A 16 11.80 16.30 -45.73
N LEU A 17 11.58 16.06 -44.43
CA LEU A 17 12.55 15.39 -43.56
C LEU A 17 12.90 14.00 -44.12
N PRO A 18 14.19 13.62 -44.16
CA PRO A 18 14.61 12.31 -44.66
C PRO A 18 14.02 11.16 -43.82
N ARG A 19 13.11 10.42 -44.45
CA ARG A 19 12.36 9.27 -43.93
C ARG A 19 13.21 7.99 -43.96
N LYS A 20 14.02 7.72 -42.92
CA LYS A 20 14.28 6.34 -42.46
C LYS A 20 15.08 6.24 -41.15
N GLY A 21 16.07 7.10 -40.94
CA GLY A 21 16.96 7.04 -39.76
C GLY A 21 16.39 7.67 -38.49
N SER A 22 15.56 8.71 -38.62
CA SER A 22 15.09 9.51 -37.47
C SER A 22 14.07 8.79 -36.58
N ARG A 23 13.24 7.90 -37.16
CA ARG A 23 12.27 7.11 -36.39
C ARG A 23 12.93 6.14 -35.43
N MET A 24 14.02 5.50 -35.86
CA MET A 24 14.74 4.51 -35.06
C MET A 24 15.46 5.16 -33.88
N VAL A 25 16.08 6.34 -34.10
CA VAL A 25 16.75 7.10 -33.02
C VAL A 25 15.75 7.62 -31.99
N CYS A 26 14.58 8.11 -32.41
CA CYS A 26 13.52 8.49 -31.47
C CYS A 26 12.96 7.29 -30.70
N SER A 27 12.75 6.14 -31.34
CA SER A 27 12.29 4.92 -30.66
C SER A 27 13.31 4.39 -29.65
N ILE A 28 14.60 4.45 -29.95
CA ILE A 28 15.67 4.05 -29.02
C ILE A 28 15.77 5.05 -27.87
N ALA A 29 15.68 6.36 -28.13
CA ALA A 29 15.67 7.38 -27.07
C ALA A 29 14.47 7.25 -26.13
N LEU A 30 13.28 6.98 -26.69
CA LEU A 30 12.05 6.74 -25.91
C LEU A 30 12.16 5.44 -25.09
N PHE A 31 12.75 4.38 -25.66
CA PHE A 31 12.99 3.13 -24.93
C PHE A 31 14.00 3.30 -23.79
N SER A 32 15.09 4.03 -24.02
CA SER A 32 16.11 4.34 -23.00
C SER A 32 15.56 5.21 -21.86
N ILE A 33 14.68 6.17 -22.16
CA ILE A 33 13.98 6.98 -21.14
C ILE A 33 13.02 6.11 -20.30
N SER A 34 12.36 5.14 -20.93
CA SER A 34 11.47 4.19 -20.24
C SER A 34 12.24 3.30 -19.27
N LEU A 35 13.44 2.85 -19.65
CA LEU A 35 14.31 2.01 -18.82
C LEU A 35 14.84 2.77 -17.58
N LEU A 36 15.12 4.07 -17.72
CA LEU A 36 15.58 4.92 -16.61
C LEU A 36 14.47 5.21 -15.59
N PHE A 37 13.19 5.19 -16.01
CA PHE A 37 12.05 5.42 -15.11
C PHE A 37 11.77 4.22 -14.19
N SER A 38 11.94 2.98 -14.69
CA SER A 38 11.69 1.75 -13.92
C SER A 38 12.69 1.48 -12.78
N ALA A 39 13.83 2.17 -12.73
CA ALA A 39 14.84 1.96 -11.69
C ALA A 39 14.52 2.68 -10.35
N SER A 40 13.38 3.37 -10.27
CA SER A 40 13.05 4.24 -9.13
C SER A 40 12.09 3.56 -8.15
N SER A 41 12.65 3.20 -6.99
CA SER A 41 12.03 3.05 -5.64
C SER A 41 12.24 1.70 -4.95
N LEU A 42 13.52 1.34 -4.71
CA LEU A 42 13.85 0.51 -3.54
C LEU A 42 13.96 1.41 -2.29
N GLY A 43 12.87 2.09 -1.96
CA GLY A 43 12.69 2.69 -0.64
C GLY A 43 11.90 1.72 0.22
N SER A 44 12.31 1.49 1.46
CA SER A 44 11.44 0.78 2.41
C SER A 44 10.18 1.63 2.64
N GLU A 45 9.02 1.15 2.22
CA GLU A 45 7.75 1.78 2.58
C GLU A 45 7.60 1.74 4.11
N LEU A 46 7.25 2.88 4.71
CA LEU A 46 6.98 2.95 6.14
C LEU A 46 5.65 2.26 6.43
N VAL A 47 5.69 1.19 7.22
CA VAL A 47 4.48 0.50 7.68
C VAL A 47 4.19 0.92 9.12
N ILE A 48 2.99 1.48 9.34
CA ILE A 48 2.47 1.79 10.67
C ILE A 48 1.32 0.83 10.97
N LEU A 49 1.49 -0.01 11.99
CA LEU A 49 0.44 -0.88 12.52
C LEU A 49 -0.19 -0.21 13.75
N MET A 50 -1.49 0.08 13.68
CA MET A 50 -2.27 0.59 14.81
C MET A 50 -3.25 -0.50 15.27
N SER A 51 -3.14 -0.91 16.54
CA SER A 51 -4.11 -1.81 17.17
C SER A 51 -4.96 -1.02 18.16
N TRP A 52 -6.28 -1.14 18.04
CA TRP A 52 -7.22 -0.61 19.02
C TRP A 52 -7.87 -1.77 19.77
N ASP A 53 -7.53 -1.93 21.03
CA ASP A 53 -8.09 -3.00 21.85
C ASP A 53 -9.60 -2.80 22.08
N GLY A 54 -10.36 -3.90 22.09
CA GLY A 54 -11.81 -3.89 22.26
C GLY A 54 -12.62 -3.25 21.12
N MET A 55 -11.98 -2.90 20.00
CA MET A 55 -12.61 -2.24 18.85
C MET A 55 -13.38 -3.25 17.97
N ARG A 56 -14.62 -3.54 18.36
CA ARG A 56 -15.51 -4.48 17.64
C ARG A 56 -15.93 -3.97 16.25
N HIS A 57 -15.96 -4.84 15.24
CA HIS A 57 -16.20 -4.49 13.83
C HIS A 57 -17.35 -3.48 13.50
N ASP A 58 -18.36 -3.34 14.36
CA ASP A 58 -19.52 -2.47 14.18
C ASP A 58 -19.39 -1.09 14.85
N TYR A 59 -18.39 -0.80 15.70
CA TYR A 59 -18.34 0.51 16.35
C TYR A 59 -18.00 1.64 15.38
N VAL A 60 -17.24 1.36 14.31
CA VAL A 60 -16.93 2.36 13.26
C VAL A 60 -18.20 2.90 12.60
N ASP A 61 -19.28 2.11 12.57
CA ASP A 61 -20.56 2.49 11.98
C ASP A 61 -21.52 3.13 13.01
N LYS A 62 -21.19 3.10 14.31
CA LYS A 62 -22.03 3.63 15.40
C LYS A 62 -21.69 5.07 15.78
N ALA A 63 -20.57 5.60 15.33
CA ALA A 63 -20.12 6.96 15.64
C ALA A 63 -19.40 7.57 14.43
N GLU A 64 -19.33 8.90 14.43
CA GLU A 64 -18.71 9.68 13.36
C GLU A 64 -17.18 9.72 13.52
N TYR A 65 -16.48 8.77 12.87
CA TYR A 65 -15.02 8.76 12.79
C TYR A 65 -14.56 9.23 11.41
N SER A 66 -14.42 10.54 11.22
CA SER A 66 -14.06 11.14 9.92
C SER A 66 -12.74 10.60 9.34
N ALA A 67 -11.73 10.36 10.18
CA ALA A 67 -10.46 9.78 9.77
C ALA A 67 -10.59 8.34 9.29
N LEU A 68 -11.33 7.49 10.03
CA LEU A 68 -11.55 6.09 9.63
C LEU A 68 -12.40 6.01 8.36
N LYS A 69 -13.37 6.90 8.21
CA LYS A 69 -14.19 6.95 7.00
C LYS A 69 -13.36 7.32 5.78
N ARG A 70 -12.43 8.27 5.93
CA ARG A 70 -11.47 8.60 4.88
C ARG A 70 -10.59 7.39 4.53
N MET A 71 -10.07 6.67 5.53
CA MET A 71 -9.28 5.45 5.31
C MET A 71 -10.08 4.34 4.60
N GLU A 72 -11.38 4.22 4.87
CA GLU A 72 -12.26 3.27 4.18
C GLU A 72 -12.48 3.64 2.71
N VAL A 73 -12.62 4.94 2.40
CA VAL A 73 -12.82 5.44 1.02
C VAL A 73 -11.53 5.40 0.19
N GLU A 74 -10.41 5.77 0.79
CA GLU A 74 -9.09 5.81 0.12
C GLU A 74 -8.34 4.46 0.17
N GLY A 75 -8.83 3.50 0.97
CA GLY A 75 -8.16 2.23 1.24
C GLY A 75 -9.08 1.02 1.17
N ILE A 76 -8.85 0.05 2.06
CA ILE A 76 -9.59 -1.22 2.11
C ILE A 76 -10.05 -1.49 3.54
N ARG A 77 -11.31 -1.90 3.70
CA ARG A 77 -11.89 -2.38 4.96
C ARG A 77 -12.24 -3.86 4.85
N THR A 78 -11.87 -4.63 5.88
CA THR A 78 -12.26 -6.04 6.02
C THR A 78 -12.64 -6.35 7.47
N LYS A 79 -13.26 -7.51 7.70
CA LYS A 79 -13.55 -8.02 9.04
C LYS A 79 -12.44 -8.96 9.48
N LEU A 80 -11.95 -8.76 10.70
CA LEU A 80 -11.05 -9.70 11.36
C LEU A 80 -11.88 -10.65 12.24
N ILE A 81 -11.57 -11.95 12.18
CA ILE A 81 -12.06 -12.93 13.15
C ILE A 81 -11.02 -13.00 14.26
N PRO A 82 -11.36 -12.69 15.52
CA PRO A 82 -10.41 -12.77 16.62
C PRO A 82 -10.01 -14.22 16.90
N THR A 83 -8.84 -14.38 17.51
CA THR A 83 -8.44 -15.68 18.05
C THR A 83 -9.29 -16.07 19.26
N ASN A 84 -9.25 -17.36 19.58
CA ASN A 84 -9.86 -17.89 20.80
C ASN A 84 -8.74 -18.27 21.80
N PRO A 85 -8.76 -17.74 23.04
CA PRO A 85 -9.71 -16.77 23.58
C PRO A 85 -9.52 -15.36 22.99
N SER A 86 -10.60 -14.56 22.96
CA SER A 86 -10.58 -13.20 22.43
C SER A 86 -10.04 -12.18 23.46
N ASN A 87 -8.86 -12.46 23.99
CA ASN A 87 -8.19 -11.65 25.02
C ASN A 87 -7.04 -10.83 24.41
N THR A 88 -6.70 -9.71 25.03
CA THR A 88 -5.72 -8.73 24.56
C THR A 88 -4.36 -9.34 24.26
N PHE A 89 -3.75 -10.02 25.24
CA PHE A 89 -2.40 -10.55 25.11
C PHE A 89 -2.27 -11.62 24.02
N PRO A 90 -3.07 -12.70 23.99
CA PRO A 90 -3.03 -13.67 22.91
C PRO A 90 -3.36 -13.04 21.55
N GLY A 91 -4.33 -12.12 21.48
CA GLY A 91 -4.72 -11.44 20.24
C GLY A 91 -3.58 -10.62 19.62
N HIS A 92 -2.91 -9.78 20.42
CA HIS A 92 -1.78 -8.98 19.95
C HIS A 92 -0.59 -9.83 19.52
N VAL A 93 -0.27 -10.90 20.25
CA VAL A 93 0.81 -11.82 19.88
C VAL A 93 0.48 -12.56 18.57
N THR A 94 -0.78 -12.95 18.37
CA THR A 94 -1.20 -13.52 17.08
C THR A 94 -1.03 -12.53 15.93
N LEU A 95 -1.40 -11.25 16.11
CA LEU A 95 -1.21 -10.22 15.07
C LEU A 95 0.27 -9.99 14.74
N ALA A 96 1.15 -9.99 15.74
CA ALA A 96 2.57 -9.77 15.55
C ALA A 96 3.30 -10.96 14.90
N THR A 97 2.86 -12.19 15.19
CA THR A 97 3.54 -13.43 14.76
C THR A 97 2.89 -14.11 13.56
N GLY A 98 1.62 -13.84 13.30
CA GLY A 98 0.80 -14.58 12.33
C GLY A 98 0.46 -16.01 12.77
N ALA A 99 0.79 -16.41 14.01
CA ALA A 99 0.57 -17.74 14.54
C ALA A 99 -0.61 -17.76 15.52
N ALA A 100 -1.27 -18.91 15.69
CA ALA A 100 -2.34 -19.08 16.66
C ALA A 100 -1.80 -19.25 18.10
N PRO A 101 -2.63 -19.01 19.15
CA PRO A 101 -2.26 -19.21 20.55
C PRO A 101 -1.60 -20.55 20.86
N ALA A 102 -2.14 -21.63 20.27
CA ALA A 102 -1.59 -22.98 20.44
C ALA A 102 -0.16 -23.15 19.89
N VAL A 103 0.29 -22.27 18.99
CA VAL A 103 1.61 -22.31 18.37
C VAL A 103 2.58 -21.37 19.10
N HIS A 104 2.18 -20.12 19.36
CA HIS A 104 3.06 -19.17 20.06
C HIS A 104 3.03 -19.29 21.59
N GLY A 105 2.13 -20.11 22.16
CA GLY A 105 2.12 -20.49 23.57
C GLY A 105 1.52 -19.45 24.54
N VAL A 106 1.08 -18.29 24.05
CA VAL A 106 0.37 -17.29 24.85
C VAL A 106 -1.11 -17.58 24.76
N MET A 107 -1.64 -18.22 25.80
CA MET A 107 -3.00 -18.77 25.80
C MET A 107 -4.03 -17.82 26.39
N ASP A 108 -3.63 -16.95 27.32
CA ASP A 108 -4.53 -16.05 28.04
C ASP A 108 -3.75 -14.83 28.57
N ASN A 109 -4.47 -13.80 29.04
CA ASN A 109 -3.90 -12.67 29.76
C ASN A 109 -3.29 -13.11 31.09
N THR A 110 -3.89 -14.10 31.75
CA THR A 110 -3.35 -14.68 32.99
C THR A 110 -3.13 -16.17 32.79
N MET A 111 -1.89 -16.61 32.97
CA MET A 111 -1.49 -18.00 32.75
C MET A 111 -0.60 -18.48 33.89
N PHE A 112 -0.64 -19.78 34.16
CA PHE A 112 0.20 -20.40 35.18
C PHE A 112 1.08 -21.47 34.53
N ASP A 113 2.38 -21.33 34.70
CA ASP A 113 3.38 -22.29 34.27
C ASP A 113 3.93 -23.03 35.50
N LEU A 114 4.12 -24.34 35.39
CA LEU A 114 4.57 -25.17 36.52
C LEU A 114 5.99 -24.86 36.98
N GLU A 115 6.85 -24.40 36.08
CA GLU A 115 8.25 -24.06 36.36
C GLU A 115 8.41 -22.57 36.67
N LYS A 116 7.70 -21.70 35.96
CA LYS A 116 7.84 -20.24 36.03
C LYS A 116 6.82 -19.55 36.93
N GLY A 117 5.78 -20.25 37.36
CA GLY A 117 4.71 -19.73 38.20
C GLY A 117 3.66 -18.91 37.44
N ALA A 118 2.97 -18.03 38.17
CA ALA A 118 1.89 -17.22 37.61
C ALA A 118 2.43 -16.03 36.79
N PHE A 119 1.89 -15.85 35.60
CA PHE A 119 2.08 -14.67 34.77
C PHE A 119 0.73 -13.96 34.57
N SER A 120 0.72 -12.64 34.73
CA SER A 120 -0.43 -11.81 34.39
C SER A 120 0.01 -10.66 33.51
N TYR A 121 -0.62 -10.54 32.36
CA TYR A 121 -0.51 -9.39 31.48
C TYR A 121 -1.05 -8.17 32.22
N GLY A 122 -0.21 -7.14 32.36
CA GLY A 122 -0.55 -5.93 33.09
C GLY A 122 -1.63 -5.12 32.36
N SER A 123 -2.42 -4.38 33.13
CA SER A 123 -3.37 -3.38 32.59
C SER A 123 -2.70 -2.18 31.93
N ASP A 124 -1.40 -2.03 32.16
CA ASP A 124 -0.63 -0.84 31.82
C ASP A 124 0.12 -1.00 30.48
N ALA A 125 -0.10 -2.13 29.80
CA ALA A 125 0.56 -2.53 28.55
C ALA A 125 -0.18 -2.02 27.30
#